data_AF-A0AAV0SS38-F1
#
_entry.id   AF-A0AAV0SS38-F1
#
_cell.length_a   1.000
_cell.length_b   1.000
_cell.length_c   1.000
_cell.angle_alpha   90.00
_cell.angle_beta   90.00
_cell.angle_gamma   90.00
#
_symmetry.space_group_name_H-M   'P 1'
#
loop_
_entity.id
_entity.type
_entity.pdbx_description
1 polymer ?
#
loop_
_entity_poly.entity_id
_entity_poly.type
_entity_poly.pdbx_seq_one_letter_code
_entity_poly.pdbx_strand_id
1 'polypeptide(L)'
;MIALPEEFDSVLGEWHLSRFKGLSEEEQKAEAAKLAPRIKVMNEEFSDLTRAMESRNIFAGGRDVLDWENFVKSQYEDDPKIVAKVMFVMLASHFQGDDLANLQIEKWVELKKDPATVFELLQLHQTDVNPIKSLLFQKWVAFVQLRYPNPKKMADQVLLSILAKHFENNDDALCSALVAGTKTGSAKIVAERLLGHQLSLWGKEKIGKSGKFL
;
A
#
# COMPACT_ATOMS: atom_id res chain seq x y z
N MET A 1 6.24 40.43 -8.02
CA MET A 1 6.69 39.17 -7.41
C MET A 1 6.21 39.20 -5.97
N ILE A 2 5.25 38.36 -5.62
CA ILE A 2 4.69 38.30 -4.26
C ILE A 2 5.75 37.69 -3.35
N ALA A 3 6.11 38.38 -2.27
CA ALA A 3 6.97 37.80 -1.24
C ALA A 3 6.11 36.87 -0.37
N LEU A 4 6.26 35.55 -0.59
CA LEU A 4 5.65 34.50 0.20
C LEU A 4 6.59 34.10 1.35
N PRO A 5 6.06 33.50 2.43
CA PRO A 5 6.89 32.89 3.48
C PRO A 5 7.83 31.82 2.91
N GLU A 6 9.04 31.67 3.46
CA GLU A 6 10.06 30.73 2.96
C GLU A 6 9.61 29.26 3.00
N GLU A 7 8.65 28.94 3.87
CA GLU A 7 8.04 27.60 3.96
C GLU A 7 7.39 27.17 2.64
N PHE A 8 7.06 28.13 1.78
CA PHE A 8 6.48 27.88 0.47
C PHE A 8 7.47 27.41 -0.59
N ASP A 9 8.78 27.48 -0.30
CA ASP A 9 9.84 26.89 -1.14
C ASP A 9 9.97 25.36 -0.91
N SER A 10 9.22 24.80 0.05
CA SER A 10 9.16 23.35 0.30
C SER A 10 8.15 22.66 -0.62
N VAL A 11 8.30 21.35 -0.82
CA VAL A 11 7.36 20.54 -1.63
C VAL A 11 5.92 20.64 -1.13
N LEU A 12 5.70 20.70 0.19
CA LEU A 12 4.37 20.89 0.76
C LEU A 12 3.85 22.31 0.52
N GLY A 13 4.74 23.29 0.60
CA GLY A 13 4.49 24.68 0.24
C GLY A 13 3.99 24.82 -1.20
N GLU A 14 4.76 24.33 -2.15
CA GLU A 14 4.41 24.32 -3.58
C GLU A 14 3.09 23.59 -3.84
N TRP A 15 2.86 22.45 -3.16
CA TRP A 15 1.60 21.72 -3.27
C TRP A 15 0.40 22.56 -2.83
N HIS A 16 0.50 23.29 -1.71
CA HIS A 16 -0.56 24.20 -1.26
C HIS A 16 -0.75 25.39 -2.21
N LEU A 17 0.33 25.98 -2.75
CA LEU A 17 0.22 27.06 -3.75
C LEU A 17 -0.56 26.63 -4.98
N SER A 18 -0.38 25.38 -5.42
CA SER A 18 -1.11 24.84 -6.57
C SER A 18 -2.64 24.89 -6.39
N ARG A 19 -3.12 24.96 -5.14
CA ARG A 19 -4.54 25.04 -4.76
C ARG A 19 -5.07 26.46 -4.70
N PHE A 20 -4.19 27.46 -4.71
CA PHE A 20 -4.57 28.88 -4.72
C PHE A 20 -4.85 29.43 -6.12
N LYS A 21 -4.88 28.55 -7.14
CA LYS A 21 -5.20 28.94 -8.52
C LYS A 21 -6.55 29.67 -8.56
N GLY A 22 -6.52 30.89 -9.09
CA GLY A 22 -7.70 31.74 -9.24
C GLY A 22 -7.91 32.75 -8.12
N LEU A 23 -7.11 32.70 -7.03
CA LEU A 23 -7.10 33.73 -6.00
C LEU A 23 -6.28 34.95 -6.47
N SER A 24 -6.68 36.13 -6.01
CA SER A 24 -5.89 37.36 -6.14
C SER A 24 -4.58 37.29 -5.35
N GLU A 25 -3.62 38.18 -5.66
CA GLU A 25 -2.33 38.19 -4.97
C GLU A 25 -2.46 38.40 -3.44
N GLU A 26 -3.43 39.23 -3.01
CA GLU A 26 -3.68 39.49 -1.59
C GLU A 26 -4.27 38.28 -0.87
N GLU A 27 -5.21 37.57 -1.52
CA GLU A 27 -5.80 36.33 -0.99
C GLU A 27 -4.75 35.21 -0.90
N GLN A 28 -3.90 35.06 -1.93
CA GLN A 28 -2.78 34.11 -1.90
C GLN A 28 -1.86 34.38 -0.72
N LYS A 29 -1.52 35.65 -0.47
CA LYS A 29 -0.65 36.04 0.64
C LYS A 29 -1.31 35.78 1.99
N ALA A 30 -2.60 36.06 2.13
CA ALA A 30 -3.36 35.80 3.35
C ALA A 30 -3.46 34.31 3.67
N GLU A 31 -3.75 33.47 2.67
CA GLU A 31 -3.79 32.01 2.84
C GLU A 31 -2.40 31.43 3.11
N ALA A 32 -1.36 31.93 2.43
CA ALA A 32 0.01 31.53 2.69
C ALA A 32 0.45 31.85 4.12
N ALA A 33 0.16 33.05 4.62
CA ALA A 33 0.48 33.44 6.00
C ALA A 33 -0.20 32.54 7.04
N LYS A 34 -1.43 32.05 6.78
CA LYS A 34 -2.13 31.12 7.67
C LYS A 34 -1.49 29.72 7.66
N LEU A 35 -1.05 29.25 6.49
CA LEU A 35 -0.49 27.91 6.35
C LEU A 35 0.98 27.81 6.72
N ALA A 36 1.76 28.89 6.64
CA ALA A 36 3.21 28.86 6.86
C ALA A 36 3.62 28.19 8.20
N PRO A 37 3.02 28.51 9.37
CA PRO A 37 3.37 27.81 10.61
C PRO A 37 3.11 26.30 10.55
N ARG A 38 2.00 25.89 9.90
CA ARG A 38 1.64 24.48 9.73
C ARG A 38 2.63 23.76 8.81
N ILE A 39 3.02 24.40 7.70
CA ILE A 39 3.99 23.85 6.75
C ILE A 39 5.36 23.70 7.42
N LYS A 40 5.78 24.68 8.22
CA LYS A 40 7.05 24.64 8.96
C LYS A 40 7.15 23.40 9.84
N VAL A 41 6.22 23.25 10.80
CA VAL A 41 6.26 22.12 11.75
C VAL A 41 6.11 20.79 11.02
N MET A 42 5.34 20.74 9.93
CA MET A 42 5.22 19.53 9.10
C MET A 42 6.54 19.11 8.45
N ASN A 43 7.29 20.07 7.90
CA ASN A 43 8.59 19.80 7.29
C ASN A 43 9.63 19.36 8.34
N GLU A 44 9.61 19.95 9.53
CA GLU A 44 10.50 19.60 10.65
C GLU A 44 10.25 18.16 11.11
N GLU A 45 9.00 17.80 11.43
CA GLU A 45 8.61 16.45 11.85
C GLU A 45 8.89 15.39 10.76
N PHE A 46 8.67 15.72 9.49
CA PHE A 46 9.01 14.82 8.39
C PHE A 46 10.53 14.62 8.22
N SER A 47 11.32 15.67 8.46
CA SER A 47 12.79 15.57 8.45
C SER A 47 13.31 14.66 9.57
N ASP A 48 12.64 14.68 10.73
CA ASP A 48 12.98 13.79 11.84
C ASP A 48 12.58 12.34 11.57
N LEU A 49 11.41 12.11 10.97
CA LEU A 49 10.97 10.79 10.51
C LEU A 49 11.97 10.18 9.52
N THR A 50 12.33 10.91 8.48
CA THR A 50 13.25 10.42 7.43
C THR A 50 14.62 10.07 8.01
N ARG A 51 15.18 10.92 8.89
CA ARG A 51 16.42 10.62 9.62
C ARG A 51 16.32 9.39 10.51
N ALA A 52 15.18 9.21 11.20
CA ALA A 52 14.95 8.03 12.04
C ALA A 52 14.94 6.75 11.19
N MET A 53 14.26 6.78 10.04
CA MET A 53 14.17 5.66 9.09
C MET A 53 15.52 5.33 8.45
N GLU A 54 16.37 6.31 8.15
CA GLU A 54 17.72 6.07 7.63
C GLU A 54 18.65 5.46 8.69
N SER A 55 18.50 5.85 9.96
CA SER A 55 19.36 5.39 11.07
C SER A 55 19.03 3.99 11.58
N ARG A 56 17.75 3.60 11.56
CA ARG A 56 17.28 2.27 11.95
C ARG A 56 17.15 1.48 10.66
N ASN A 57 17.95 0.44 10.47
CA ASN A 57 17.83 -0.51 9.36
C ASN A 57 16.35 -0.67 8.95
N ILE A 58 16.00 -0.10 7.79
CA ILE A 58 14.82 0.70 7.38
C ILE A 58 13.40 0.20 7.74
N PHE A 59 13.29 -0.97 8.37
CA PHE A 59 12.06 -1.73 8.58
C PHE A 59 11.90 -2.23 10.03
N ALA A 60 12.72 -1.74 10.96
CA ALA A 60 12.69 -2.13 12.37
C ALA A 60 11.65 -1.32 13.17
N GLY A 61 10.36 -1.48 12.83
CA GLY A 61 9.23 -1.09 13.67
C GLY A 61 8.48 0.15 13.17
N GLY A 62 7.48 -0.06 12.30
CA GLY A 62 6.64 0.95 11.65
C GLY A 62 5.84 1.93 12.54
N ARG A 63 6.17 2.05 13.84
CA ARG A 63 5.57 2.98 14.78
C ARG A 63 5.82 4.44 14.38
N ASP A 64 7.00 4.75 13.82
CA ASP A 64 7.37 6.12 13.47
C ASP A 64 6.44 6.72 12.38
N VAL A 65 6.00 5.91 11.40
CA VAL A 65 5.07 6.35 10.33
C VAL A 65 3.64 6.52 10.86
N LEU A 66 3.22 5.76 11.87
CA LEU A 66 1.92 5.93 12.53
C LEU A 66 1.88 7.17 13.41
N ASP A 67 2.94 7.40 14.17
CA ASP A 67 3.06 8.60 14.99
C ASP A 67 3.04 9.85 14.10
N TRP A 68 3.77 9.81 12.97
CA TRP A 68 3.71 10.86 11.96
C TRP A 68 2.32 10.99 11.32
N GLU A 69 1.63 9.91 10.97
CA GLU A 69 0.24 9.98 10.45
C GLU A 69 -0.71 10.68 11.45
N ASN A 70 -0.60 10.34 12.73
CA ASN A 70 -1.43 10.94 13.78
C ASN A 70 -1.10 12.42 13.96
N PHE A 71 0.18 12.79 13.87
CA PHE A 71 0.60 14.18 13.83
C PHE A 71 0.02 14.90 12.61
N VAL A 72 0.08 14.33 11.40
CA VAL A 72 -0.52 14.95 10.21
C VAL A 72 -2.02 15.14 10.39
N LYS A 73 -2.73 14.17 10.97
CA LYS A 73 -4.17 14.32 11.28
C LYS A 73 -4.45 15.49 12.23
N SER A 74 -3.63 15.69 13.26
CA SER A 74 -3.81 16.82 14.19
C SER A 74 -3.55 18.18 13.55
N GLN A 75 -2.68 18.24 12.53
CA GLN A 75 -2.44 19.47 11.77
C GLN A 75 -3.56 19.83 10.79
N TYR A 76 -4.42 18.86 10.44
CA TYR A 76 -5.47 19.02 9.43
C TYR A 76 -6.85 18.57 9.96
N GLU A 77 -7.13 18.82 11.24
CA GLU A 77 -8.44 18.56 11.84
C GLU A 77 -9.57 19.34 11.13
N ASP A 78 -9.23 20.49 10.56
CA ASP A 78 -10.10 21.37 9.79
C ASP A 78 -10.40 20.86 8.37
N ASP A 79 -9.51 20.07 7.78
CA ASP A 79 -9.70 19.45 6.46
C ASP A 79 -9.15 18.00 6.43
N PRO A 80 -9.86 17.03 7.05
CA PRO A 80 -9.38 15.64 7.11
C PRO A 80 -9.22 14.98 5.74
N LYS A 81 -9.87 15.51 4.69
CA LYS A 81 -9.83 14.96 3.34
C LYS A 81 -8.47 15.17 2.67
N ILE A 82 -7.65 16.09 3.16
CA ILE A 82 -6.33 16.37 2.58
C ILE A 82 -5.18 15.65 3.25
N VAL A 83 -5.39 15.08 4.45
CA VAL A 83 -4.38 14.31 5.21
C VAL A 83 -3.65 13.29 4.33
N ALA A 84 -4.40 12.43 3.64
CA ALA A 84 -3.80 11.39 2.79
C ALA A 84 -2.97 11.96 1.63
N LYS A 85 -3.39 13.11 1.08
CA LYS A 85 -2.65 13.78 -0.02
C LYS A 85 -1.37 14.42 0.49
N VAL A 86 -1.43 15.10 1.65
CA VAL A 86 -0.25 15.70 2.30
C VAL A 86 0.78 14.62 2.61
N MET A 87 0.35 13.53 3.25
CA MET A 87 1.24 12.40 3.54
C MET A 87 1.87 11.84 2.27
N PHE A 88 1.08 11.62 1.22
CA PHE A 88 1.59 11.08 -0.03
C PHE A 88 2.61 12.00 -0.71
N VAL A 89 2.32 13.30 -0.78
CA VAL A 89 3.22 14.31 -1.38
C VAL A 89 4.56 14.34 -0.65
N MET A 90 4.55 14.33 0.68
CA MET A 90 5.77 14.33 1.48
C MET A 90 6.55 13.01 1.33
N LEU A 91 5.88 11.86 1.44
CA LEU A 91 6.54 10.57 1.26
C LEU A 91 7.12 10.41 -0.15
N ALA A 92 6.39 10.81 -1.19
CA ALA A 92 6.83 10.68 -2.58
C ALA A 92 7.95 11.68 -2.97
N SER A 93 8.13 12.77 -2.22
CA SER A 93 9.23 13.71 -2.46
C SER A 93 10.57 13.18 -1.98
N HIS A 94 10.55 12.29 -0.98
CA HIS A 94 11.74 11.72 -0.37
C HIS A 94 11.99 10.27 -0.79
N PHE A 95 10.95 9.44 -0.82
CA PHE A 95 11.02 8.04 -1.20
C PHE A 95 10.60 7.84 -2.65
N GLN A 96 11.44 7.17 -3.45
CA GLN A 96 11.18 6.89 -4.86
C GLN A 96 11.05 5.39 -5.12
N GLY A 97 10.34 5.03 -6.18
CA GLY A 97 10.28 3.66 -6.70
C GLY A 97 9.86 2.62 -5.65
N ASP A 98 10.77 1.70 -5.34
CA ASP A 98 10.53 0.55 -4.46
C ASP A 98 10.40 0.96 -2.98
N ASP A 99 11.06 2.02 -2.53
CA ASP A 99 11.02 2.44 -1.11
C ASP A 99 9.63 2.96 -0.73
N LEU A 100 9.03 3.79 -1.57
CA LEU A 100 7.66 4.27 -1.37
C LEU A 100 6.64 3.12 -1.41
N ALA A 101 6.88 2.13 -2.29
CA ALA A 101 6.03 0.94 -2.37
C ALA A 101 6.14 0.07 -1.12
N ASN A 102 7.34 -0.10 -0.58
CA ASN A 102 7.58 -0.86 0.64
C ASN A 102 6.90 -0.18 1.85
N LEU A 103 7.02 1.13 1.98
CA LEU A 103 6.36 1.90 3.06
C LEU A 103 4.83 1.75 3.01
N GLN A 104 4.25 1.77 1.81
CA GLN A 104 2.82 1.56 1.64
C GLN A 104 2.40 0.16 2.11
N ILE A 105 3.19 -0.87 1.81
CA ILE A 105 2.95 -2.25 2.26
C ILE A 105 3.02 -2.34 3.78
N GLU A 106 4.08 -1.81 4.39
CA GLU A 106 4.24 -1.80 5.85
C GLU A 106 3.08 -1.12 6.54
N LYS A 107 2.61 -0.01 5.98
CA LYS A 107 1.49 0.72 6.54
C LYS A 107 0.21 -0.11 6.52
N TRP A 108 -0.05 -0.84 5.44
CA TRP A 108 -1.19 -1.76 5.39
C TRP A 108 -1.06 -2.89 6.42
N VAL A 109 0.15 -3.41 6.64
CA VAL A 109 0.41 -4.46 7.65
C VAL A 109 0.13 -3.94 9.05
N GLU A 110 0.66 -2.76 9.38
CA GLU A 110 0.49 -2.11 10.68
C GLU A 110 -0.98 -1.81 10.97
N LEU A 111 -1.68 -1.22 10.01
CA LEU A 111 -3.12 -0.94 10.09
C LEU A 111 -3.97 -2.21 10.06
N LYS A 112 -3.35 -3.40 9.95
CA LYS A 112 -4.00 -4.70 9.84
C LYS A 112 -5.10 -4.68 8.79
N LYS A 113 -4.84 -4.03 7.65
CA LYS A 113 -5.81 -3.94 6.55
C LYS A 113 -6.25 -5.34 6.14
N ASP A 114 -7.53 -5.45 5.80
CA ASP A 114 -8.06 -6.71 5.29
C ASP A 114 -7.46 -7.00 3.91
N PRO A 115 -6.93 -8.21 3.65
CA PRO A 115 -6.32 -8.54 2.38
C PRO A 115 -7.23 -8.45 1.16
N ALA A 116 -8.53 -8.68 1.29
CA ALA A 116 -9.46 -8.46 0.18
C ALA A 116 -9.61 -6.97 -0.09
N THR A 117 -9.68 -6.13 0.94
CA THR A 117 -9.72 -4.67 0.76
C THR A 117 -8.47 -4.13 0.05
N VAL A 118 -7.28 -4.65 0.35
CA VAL A 118 -6.04 -4.27 -0.37
C VAL A 118 -6.04 -4.78 -1.82
N PHE A 119 -6.60 -5.96 -2.07
CA PHE A 119 -6.80 -6.49 -3.43
C PHE A 119 -7.68 -5.57 -4.27
N GLU A 120 -8.79 -5.08 -3.69
CA GLU A 120 -9.69 -4.10 -4.31
C GLU A 120 -9.00 -2.75 -4.55
N LEU A 121 -8.26 -2.25 -3.56
CA LEU A 121 -7.55 -0.97 -3.62
C LEU A 121 -6.47 -0.95 -4.72
N LEU A 122 -5.84 -2.10 -4.97
CA LEU A 122 -4.90 -2.30 -6.08
C LEU A 122 -5.60 -2.58 -7.41
N GLN A 123 -6.93 -2.52 -7.45
CA GLN A 123 -7.78 -2.76 -8.62
C GLN A 123 -7.58 -4.15 -9.25
N LEU A 124 -7.14 -5.13 -8.46
CA LEU A 124 -6.92 -6.51 -8.93
C LEU A 124 -8.23 -7.29 -9.13
N HIS A 125 -9.36 -6.71 -8.75
CA HIS A 125 -10.69 -7.31 -8.90
C HIS A 125 -11.31 -7.10 -10.28
N GLN A 126 -10.74 -6.23 -11.10
CA GLN A 126 -11.25 -5.94 -12.43
C GLN A 126 -11.26 -7.23 -13.28
N THR A 127 -12.41 -7.54 -13.89
CA THR A 127 -12.70 -8.86 -14.47
C THR A 127 -12.20 -9.04 -15.91
N ASP A 128 -11.71 -7.97 -16.53
CA ASP A 128 -11.23 -7.94 -17.91
C ASP A 128 -9.79 -8.44 -18.06
N VAL A 129 -9.02 -8.48 -16.98
CA VAL A 129 -7.61 -8.90 -16.99
C VAL A 129 -7.32 -9.89 -15.87
N ASN A 130 -6.56 -10.95 -16.18
CA ASN A 130 -6.07 -11.88 -15.15
C ASN A 130 -5.19 -11.12 -14.13
N PRO A 131 -5.60 -10.99 -12.86
CA PRO A 131 -4.88 -10.20 -11.87
C PRO A 131 -3.46 -10.70 -11.62
N ILE A 132 -3.22 -12.00 -11.77
CA ILE A 132 -1.91 -12.63 -11.54
C ILE A 132 -0.84 -12.07 -12.50
N LYS A 133 -1.25 -11.56 -13.67
CA LYS A 133 -0.33 -10.93 -14.64
C LYS A 133 0.01 -9.47 -14.31
N SER A 134 -0.72 -8.84 -13.40
CA SER A 134 -0.48 -7.45 -13.00
C SER A 134 0.79 -7.33 -12.17
N LEU A 135 1.57 -6.26 -12.39
CA LEU A 135 2.70 -5.93 -11.51
C LEU A 135 2.23 -5.63 -10.07
N LEU A 136 0.99 -5.16 -9.90
CA LEU A 136 0.41 -4.88 -8.59
C LEU A 136 0.08 -6.16 -7.80
N PHE A 137 -0.02 -7.30 -8.47
CA PHE A 137 -0.21 -8.59 -7.81
C PHE A 137 0.97 -8.94 -6.88
N GLN A 138 2.20 -8.66 -7.30
CA GLN A 138 3.38 -8.87 -6.46
C GLN A 138 3.34 -8.00 -5.20
N LYS A 139 2.89 -6.76 -5.31
CA LYS A 139 2.72 -5.87 -4.15
C LYS A 139 1.68 -6.40 -3.17
N TRP A 140 0.55 -6.89 -3.69
CA TRP A 140 -0.47 -7.54 -2.86
C TRP A 140 0.06 -8.78 -2.16
N VAL A 141 0.79 -9.65 -2.87
CA VAL A 141 1.41 -10.86 -2.31
C VAL A 141 2.40 -10.52 -1.20
N ALA A 142 3.27 -9.54 -1.44
CA ALA A 142 4.24 -9.08 -0.44
C ALA A 142 3.54 -8.59 0.84
N PHE A 143 2.48 -7.80 0.69
CA PHE A 143 1.64 -7.37 1.80
C PHE A 143 1.06 -8.54 2.60
N VAL A 144 0.44 -9.53 1.95
CA VAL A 144 -0.14 -10.69 2.65
C VAL A 144 0.95 -11.51 3.35
N GLN A 145 2.10 -11.69 2.73
CA GLN A 145 3.22 -12.43 3.34
C GLN A 145 3.76 -11.73 4.59
N LEU A 146 3.93 -10.41 4.55
CA LEU A 146 4.38 -9.64 5.72
C LEU A 146 3.31 -9.62 6.82
N ARG A 147 2.02 -9.63 6.46
CA ARG A 147 0.91 -9.67 7.43
C ARG A 147 0.73 -11.03 8.11
N TYR A 148 1.10 -12.11 7.43
CA TYR A 148 0.99 -13.49 7.90
C TYR A 148 2.35 -14.23 7.74
N PRO A 149 3.39 -13.80 8.46
CA PRO A 149 4.76 -14.27 8.23
C PRO A 149 4.94 -15.74 8.62
N ASN A 150 4.19 -16.23 9.61
CA ASN A 150 4.28 -17.61 10.09
C ASN A 150 2.91 -18.16 10.55
N PRO A 151 2.55 -19.40 10.16
CA PRO A 151 3.24 -20.22 9.17
C PRO A 151 3.04 -19.66 7.75
N LYS A 152 4.05 -19.77 6.87
CA LYS A 152 3.96 -19.32 5.46
C LYS A 152 2.73 -19.87 4.71
N LYS A 153 2.26 -21.06 5.10
CA LYS A 153 1.02 -21.67 4.59
C LYS A 153 -0.22 -20.82 4.84
N MET A 154 -0.26 -20.04 5.93
CA MET A 154 -1.38 -19.15 6.24
C MET A 154 -1.50 -18.03 5.21
N ALA A 155 -0.37 -17.41 4.82
CA ALA A 155 -0.36 -16.41 3.76
C ALA A 155 -0.86 -16.99 2.42
N ASP A 156 -0.36 -18.18 2.04
CA ASP A 156 -0.81 -18.84 0.80
C ASP A 156 -2.30 -19.19 0.85
N GLN A 157 -2.84 -19.62 2.00
CA GLN A 157 -4.28 -19.87 2.18
C GLN A 157 -5.12 -18.59 2.04
N VAL A 158 -4.65 -17.47 2.61
CA VAL A 158 -5.33 -16.18 2.46
C VAL A 158 -5.36 -15.76 0.99
N LEU A 159 -4.22 -15.82 0.30
CA LEU A 159 -4.12 -15.51 -1.13
C LEU A 159 -5.08 -16.39 -1.96
N LEU A 160 -5.02 -17.71 -1.77
CA LEU A 160 -5.90 -18.65 -2.48
C LEU A 160 -7.37 -18.40 -2.18
N SER A 161 -7.75 -18.09 -0.94
CA SER A 161 -9.14 -17.88 -0.57
C SER A 161 -9.77 -16.66 -1.26
N ILE A 162 -8.98 -15.59 -1.45
CA ILE A 162 -9.43 -14.37 -2.13
C ILE A 162 -9.46 -14.58 -3.63
N LEU A 163 -8.43 -15.22 -4.19
CA LEU A 163 -8.41 -15.57 -5.61
C LEU A 163 -9.54 -16.53 -5.99
N ALA A 164 -9.82 -17.54 -5.16
CA ALA A 164 -10.93 -18.46 -5.37
C ALA A 164 -12.25 -17.70 -5.44
N LYS A 165 -12.51 -16.77 -4.50
CA LYS A 165 -13.72 -15.92 -4.54
C LYS A 165 -13.77 -15.03 -5.78
N HIS A 166 -12.65 -14.45 -6.20
CA HIS A 166 -12.57 -13.63 -7.40
C HIS A 166 -12.91 -14.42 -8.66
N PHE A 167 -12.47 -15.68 -8.74
CA PHE A 167 -12.84 -16.62 -9.81
C PHE A 167 -14.13 -17.40 -9.51
N GLU A 168 -15.05 -16.84 -8.71
CA GLU A 168 -16.37 -17.42 -8.40
C GLU A 168 -16.34 -18.85 -7.82
N ASN A 169 -15.26 -19.20 -7.13
CA ASN A 169 -14.94 -20.56 -6.64
C ASN A 169 -14.86 -21.62 -7.75
N ASN A 170 -14.56 -21.19 -8.98
CA ASN A 170 -14.28 -22.07 -10.10
C ASN A 170 -12.79 -22.46 -10.10
N ASP A 171 -12.53 -23.69 -9.63
CA ASP A 171 -11.18 -24.25 -9.52
C ASP A 171 -10.45 -24.30 -10.88
N ASP A 172 -11.15 -24.62 -11.98
CA ASP A 172 -10.54 -24.67 -13.32
C ASP A 172 -10.11 -23.28 -13.81
N ALA A 173 -10.92 -22.26 -13.54
CA ALA A 173 -10.61 -20.87 -13.88
C ALA A 173 -9.41 -20.37 -13.06
N LEU A 174 -9.41 -20.61 -11.75
CA LEU A 174 -8.30 -20.26 -10.86
C LEU A 174 -6.99 -20.95 -11.28
N CYS A 175 -7.04 -22.27 -11.53
CA CYS A 175 -5.87 -23.03 -11.97
C CYS A 175 -5.36 -22.55 -13.33
N SER A 176 -6.26 -22.27 -14.28
CA SER A 176 -5.88 -21.72 -15.59
C SER A 176 -5.20 -20.36 -15.45
N ALA A 177 -5.71 -19.50 -14.57
CA ALA A 177 -5.14 -18.19 -14.29
C ALA A 177 -3.75 -18.29 -13.66
N LEU A 178 -3.56 -19.21 -12.71
CA LEU A 178 -2.26 -19.49 -12.09
C LEU A 178 -1.26 -20.08 -13.10
N VAL A 179 -1.67 -21.03 -13.94
CA VAL A 179 -0.84 -21.58 -15.03
C VAL A 179 -0.42 -20.49 -16.03
N ALA A 180 -1.30 -19.53 -16.32
CA ALA A 180 -0.91 -18.37 -17.12
C ALA A 180 0.11 -17.49 -16.39
N GLY A 181 0.00 -17.39 -15.06
CA GLY A 181 0.96 -16.69 -14.19
C GLY A 181 2.36 -17.31 -14.19
N THR A 182 2.49 -18.64 -14.30
CA THR A 182 3.82 -19.31 -14.36
C THR A 182 4.61 -18.93 -15.61
N LYS A 183 3.93 -18.45 -16.65
CA LYS A 183 4.54 -17.96 -17.90
C LYS A 183 4.93 -16.47 -17.83
N THR A 184 4.60 -15.78 -16.73
CA THR A 184 4.86 -14.35 -16.55
C THR A 184 6.03 -14.16 -15.59
N GLY A 185 7.10 -13.51 -16.04
CA GLY A 185 8.35 -13.40 -15.28
C GLY A 185 8.18 -12.84 -13.85
N SER A 186 7.37 -11.80 -13.70
CA SER A 186 7.10 -11.17 -12.40
C SER A 186 6.25 -12.03 -11.46
N ALA A 187 5.43 -12.96 -11.95
CA ALA A 187 4.48 -13.74 -11.13
C ALA A 187 4.84 -15.22 -10.98
N LYS A 188 5.80 -15.72 -11.76
CA LYS A 188 6.11 -17.14 -11.91
C LYS A 188 6.26 -17.88 -10.58
N ILE A 189 7.16 -17.41 -9.73
CA ILE A 189 7.50 -18.08 -8.46
C ILE A 189 6.28 -18.18 -7.53
N VAL A 190 5.47 -17.12 -7.47
CA VAL A 190 4.27 -17.10 -6.63
C VAL A 190 3.20 -18.02 -7.21
N ALA A 191 2.98 -17.97 -8.53
CA ALA A 191 2.00 -18.81 -9.21
C ALA A 191 2.31 -20.30 -9.06
N GLU A 192 3.58 -20.72 -9.25
CA GLU A 192 4.02 -22.10 -9.04
C GLU A 192 3.81 -22.55 -7.59
N ARG A 193 4.12 -21.68 -6.62
CA ARG A 193 3.90 -21.96 -5.20
C ARG A 193 2.42 -22.15 -4.87
N LEU A 194 1.55 -21.26 -5.36
CA LEU A 194 0.11 -21.33 -5.11
C LEU A 194 -0.51 -22.56 -5.78
N LEU A 195 -0.06 -22.94 -6.98
CA LEU A 195 -0.45 -24.20 -7.63
C LEU A 195 -0.07 -25.43 -6.80
N GLY A 196 1.18 -25.48 -6.29
CA GLY A 196 1.62 -26.56 -5.41
C GLY A 196 0.78 -26.66 -4.14
N HIS A 197 0.38 -25.52 -3.57
CA HIS A 197 -0.50 -25.49 -2.40
C HIS A 197 -1.91 -25.99 -2.73
N GLN A 198 -2.50 -25.55 -3.85
CA GLN A 198 -3.82 -26.01 -4.32
C GLN A 198 -3.84 -27.53 -4.53
N LEU A 199 -2.83 -28.08 -5.21
CA LEU A 199 -2.68 -29.53 -5.42
C LEU A 199 -2.57 -30.31 -4.10
N SER A 200 -1.87 -29.76 -3.10
CA SER A 200 -1.76 -30.37 -1.77
C SER A 200 -3.11 -30.40 -1.04
N LEU A 201 -3.92 -29.35 -1.16
CA LEU A 201 -5.27 -29.31 -0.57
C LEU A 201 -6.17 -30.38 -1.19
N TRP A 202 -6.20 -30.49 -2.52
CA TRP A 202 -6.96 -31.53 -3.20
C TRP A 202 -6.50 -32.95 -2.86
N GLY A 203 -5.19 -33.16 -2.74
CA GLY A 203 -4.64 -34.46 -2.31
C GLY A 203 -5.15 -34.87 -0.94
N LYS A 204 -5.20 -33.92 0.02
CA LYS A 204 -5.75 -34.16 1.36
C LYS A 204 -7.26 -34.39 1.35
N GLU A 205 -8.00 -33.64 0.54
CA GLU A 205 -9.44 -33.82 0.41
C GLU A 205 -9.77 -35.21 -0.17
N LYS A 206 -9.02 -35.66 -1.19
CA LYS A 206 -9.15 -37.01 -1.74
C LYS A 206 -8.82 -38.07 -0.70
N ILE A 207 -7.74 -37.93 0.08
CA ILE A 207 -7.40 -38.88 1.15
C ILE A 207 -8.49 -38.88 2.25
N GLY A 208 -9.05 -37.72 2.61
CA GLY A 208 -10.13 -37.60 3.59
C GLY A 208 -11.45 -38.19 3.13
N LYS A 209 -11.79 -38.09 1.84
CA LYS A 209 -12.98 -38.73 1.23
C LYS A 209 -12.75 -40.22 0.91
N SER A 210 -11.50 -40.67 0.80
CA SER A 210 -11.15 -42.08 0.54
C SER A 210 -11.05 -42.94 1.81
N GLY A 211 -11.20 -42.35 3.01
CA GLY A 211 -11.19 -43.06 4.30
C GLY A 211 -12.47 -43.85 4.65
N LYS A 212 -13.43 -43.94 3.72
CA LYS A 212 -14.60 -44.82 3.83
C LYS A 212 -14.79 -45.60 2.53
N PHE A 213 -13.91 -46.56 2.27
CA PHE A 213 -14.18 -47.66 1.34
C PHE A 213 -13.47 -48.91 1.83
N LEU A 214 -14.14 -49.62 2.74
CA LEU A 214 -14.55 -51.03 2.69
C LEU A 214 -15.19 -51.39 4.04
#